data_AF-A0A497KXS2-F1
#
_entry.id   AF-A0A497KXS2-F1
#
_cell.length_a   1.000
_cell.length_b   1.000
_cell.length_c   1.000
_cell.angle_alpha   90.00
_cell.angle_beta   90.00
_cell.angle_gamma   90.00
#
_symmetry.space_group_name_H-M   'P 1'
#
loop_
_entity.id
_entity.type
_entity.pdbx_description
1 polymer ?
#
loop_
_entity_poly.entity_id
_entity_poly.type
_entity_poly.pdbx_seq_one_letter_code
_entity_poly.pdbx_strand_id
1 'polypeptide(L)' 'EGQLYRSLIVWKMRGTAHSMRRHPFDITDKGIVVYPDKVLRIRRGITEVATG' A
#
# COMPACT_ATOMS: atom_id res chain seq x y z
N GLU A 1 20.61 4.08 -1.59
CA GLU A 1 20.05 3.25 -2.67
C GLU A 1 18.57 3.60 -2.83
N GLY A 2 18.11 3.89 -4.05
CA GLY A 2 16.71 4.23 -4.29
C GLY A 2 15.88 2.97 -4.48
N GLN A 3 15.01 2.65 -3.52
CA GLN A 3 14.11 1.50 -3.62
C GLN A 3 12.70 1.95 -4.03
N LEU A 4 12.16 1.34 -5.09
CA LEU A 4 10.82 1.63 -5.58
C LEU A 4 9.80 0.77 -4.83
N TYR A 5 8.91 1.42 -4.11
CA TYR A 5 7.81 0.77 -3.39
C TYR A 5 6.52 0.83 -4.19
N ARG A 6 5.92 -0.34 -4.43
CA ARG A 6 4.59 -0.44 -5.06
C ARG A 6 3.53 -0.37 -3.97
N SER A 7 2.53 0.49 -4.18
CA SER A 7 1.44 0.65 -3.23
C SER A 7 0.13 1.02 -3.89
N LEU A 8 -0.96 0.63 -3.25
CA LEU A 8 -2.33 0.82 -3.69
C LEU A 8 -3.09 1.63 -2.65
N ILE A 9 -3.96 2.52 -3.11
CA ILE A 9 -4.91 3.26 -2.28
C ILE A 9 -6.27 3.24 -2.98
N VAL A 10 -7.32 2.97 -2.20
CA VAL A 10 -8.69 3.12 -2.69
C VAL A 10 -9.08 4.57 -2.51
N TRP A 11 -9.18 5.32 -3.61
CA TRP A 11 -9.55 6.73 -3.55
C TRP A 11 -11.04 6.95 -3.31
N LYS A 12 -11.87 6.11 -3.91
CA LYS A 12 -13.33 6.18 -3.78
C LYS A 12 -13.96 4.81 -4.06
N MET A 13 -14.87 4.39 -3.20
CA MET A 13 -15.86 3.34 -3.45
C MET A 13 -17.25 3.88 -3.10
N ARG A 14 -18.19 3.88 -4.04
CA ARG A 14 -19.55 4.39 -3.80
C ARG A 14 -20.35 3.36 -2.98
N GLY A 15 -21.03 3.82 -1.94
CA GLY A 15 -21.96 2.99 -1.16
C GLY A 15 -21.35 2.13 -0.07
N THR A 16 -20.02 2.16 0.15
CA THR A 16 -19.36 1.40 1.22
C THR A 16 -18.20 2.17 1.83
N ALA A 17 -17.92 1.92 3.11
CA ALA A 17 -16.65 2.32 3.70
C ALA A 17 -15.49 1.54 3.07
N HIS A 18 -14.32 2.15 3.01
CA HIS A 18 -13.10 1.51 2.53
C HIS A 18 -11.89 2.02 3.33
N SER A 19 -10.76 1.32 3.21
CA SER A 19 -9.52 1.79 3.83
C SER A 19 -9.09 3.12 3.21
N MET A 20 -8.69 4.05 4.08
CA MET A 20 -8.09 5.35 3.72
C MET A 20 -6.56 5.30 3.75
N ARG A 21 -5.96 4.12 4.02
CA ARG A 21 -4.52 3.94 4.11
C ARG A 21 -3.95 3.44 2.77
N ARG A 22 -2.67 3.68 2.57
CA ARG A 22 -1.90 3.19 1.43
C ARG A 22 -1.29 1.84 1.77
N HIS A 23 -1.68 0.80 1.04
CA HIS A 23 -1.26 -0.57 1.29
C HIS A 23 -0.17 -1.00 0.31
N PRO A 24 0.95 -1.58 0.77
CA PRO A 24 1.94 -2.15 -0.13
C PRO A 24 1.39 -3.41 -0.82
N PHE A 25 1.91 -3.70 -2.01
CA PHE A 25 1.57 -4.92 -2.73
C PHE A 25 2.76 -5.45 -3.51
N ASP A 26 2.77 -6.76 -3.75
CA ASP A 26 3.74 -7.44 -4.60
C ASP A 26 3.08 -7.95 -5.88
N ILE A 27 3.86 -8.02 -6.96
CA ILE A 27 3.48 -8.67 -8.20
C ILE A 27 4.23 -9.99 -8.24
N THR A 28 3.49 -11.08 -8.23
CA THR A 28 4.01 -12.45 -8.31
C THR A 28 3.57 -13.08 -9.63
N ASP A 29 4.15 -14.24 -9.98
CA ASP A 29 3.72 -14.99 -11.17
C ASP A 29 2.26 -15.47 -11.09
N LYS A 30 1.67 -15.43 -9.89
CA LYS A 30 0.26 -15.77 -9.63
C LYS A 30 -0.66 -14.54 -9.59
N GLY A 31 -0.13 -13.34 -9.83
CA GLY A 31 -0.87 -12.07 -9.79
C GLY A 31 -0.45 -11.16 -8.65
N ILE A 32 -1.34 -10.21 -8.33
CA ILE A 32 -1.10 -9.14 -7.34
C ILE A 32 -1.50 -9.62 -5.94
N VAL A 33 -0.60 -9.46 -4.97
CA VAL A 33 -0.84 -9.74 -3.55
C VAL A 33 -0.79 -8.43 -2.77
N VAL A 34 -1.92 -7.97 -2.24
CA VAL A 34 -2.03 -6.75 -1.42
C VAL A 34 -1.98 -7.14 0.06
N TYR A 35 -1.21 -6.40 0.86
CA TYR A 35 -1.12 -6.60 2.32
C TYR A 35 -1.97 -5.55 3.06
N PRO A 36 -3.23 -5.84 3.44
CA PRO A 36 -4.13 -4.86 4.04
C PRO A 36 -3.74 -4.45 5.47
N ASP A 37 -3.01 -5.31 6.17
CA ASP A 37 -2.44 -5.10 7.50
C ASP A 37 -1.20 -4.20 7.47
N LYS A 38 -0.56 -4.03 6.31
CA LYS A 38 0.62 -3.18 6.15
C LYS A 38 0.26 -1.81 5.59
N VAL A 39 0.98 -0.80 6.03
CA VAL A 39 0.79 0.59 5.61
C VAL A 39 2.11 1.18 5.15
N LEU A 40 2.12 1.74 3.94
CA LEU A 40 3.25 2.49 3.42
C LEU A 40 3.18 3.94 3.90
N ARG A 41 4.15 4.37 4.70
CA ARG A 41 4.31 5.76 5.14
C ARG A 41 5.46 6.39 4.38
N ILE A 42 5.15 7.45 3.63
CA ILE A 42 6.14 8.24 2.89
C ILE A 42 6.38 9.54 3.68
N ARG A 43 7.55 9.70 4.29
CA ARG A 43 7.94 10.92 5.03
C ARG A 43 9.31 11.41 4.57
N ARG A 44 9.40 12.64 4.03
CA ARG A 44 10.67 13.33 3.67
C ARG A 44 11.78 12.39 3.16
N GLY A 45 11.52 11.63 2.09
CA GLY A 45 12.50 10.73 1.47
C GLY A 45 12.70 9.38 2.15
N ILE A 46 12.07 9.13 3.31
CA ILE A 46 12.06 7.85 4.01
C ILE A 46 10.74 7.14 3.72
N THR A 47 10.85 5.89 3.26
CA THR A 47 9.70 5.01 3.04
C THR A 47 9.73 3.93 4.12
N GLU A 48 8.69 3.88 4.95
CA GLU A 48 8.57 2.90 6.03
C GLU A 48 7.32 2.05 5.81
N VAL A 49 7.48 0.73 5.90
CA VAL A 49 6.36 -0.22 5.93
C VAL A 49 6.13 -0.61 7.38
N ALA A 50 5.00 -0.16 7.93
CA ALA A 50 4.60 -0.52 9.29
C ALA A 50 3.43 -1.52 9.25
N THR A 51 3.44 -2.48 10.17
CA THR A 51 2.25 -3.29 10.49
C THR A 51 1.29 -2.39 11.27
N GLY A 52 0.05 -2.30 10.80
CA GLY A 52 -0.92 -1.29 11.22
C GLY A 52 -1.96 -1.76 12.22
#